data_AF-A0A7J3IFE3-F1
#
_entry.id   AF-A0A7J3IFE3-F1
#
_cell.length_a   1.000
_cell.length_b   1.000
_cell.length_c   1.000
_cell.angle_alpha   90.00
_cell.angle_beta   90.00
_cell.angle_gamma   90.00
#
_symmetry.space_group_name_H-M   'P 1'
#
loop_
_entity.id
_entity.type
_entity.pdbx_description
1 polymer ?
#
loop_
_entity_poly.entity_id
_entity_poly.type
_entity_poly.pdbx_seq_one_letter_code
_entity_poly.pdbx_strand_id
1 'polypeptide(L)'
;MEYSIATLGSHSALQILKGAKDEGFRTIAICKSDHAFVYRHFGVADEIIEIQSYSEFPTLEDALLKRNAILIPHASLIAYVDLKAIEGMKVPYYGNRKILFWESDRERQRIWLEKAGLNLPKVFNDPSEIDRPAIVKFPGAKGGQGYFLVKSEREFRRKIGKIKEYVIQEYIVGIPVYIHYFYSVIRNELELMGFDRRYESNVDGIGRIPPNLQRDLKVTYTIVGNFPLMLRESLLPEVFKMGESVIKASKEICSPGIYGPFCLETVVTPDLKFYVFEISARIVAGTNVFMETSPYALIKHGKPMSTGRRIALEIREAIEQDRLKEILG
;
A
#
# COMPACT_ATOMS: atom_id res chain seq x y z
N MET A 1 18.40 20.18 7.96
CA MET A 1 17.89 19.39 9.10
C MET A 1 18.97 18.43 9.57
N GLU A 2 18.93 17.99 10.84
CA GLU A 2 19.89 17.03 11.40
C GLU A 2 19.71 15.60 10.87
N TYR A 3 18.47 15.25 10.53
CA TYR A 3 18.10 13.94 9.99
C TYR A 3 18.07 13.93 8.46
N SER A 4 18.34 12.76 7.89
CA SER A 4 18.15 12.47 6.46
C SER A 4 16.96 11.54 6.27
N ILE A 5 16.26 11.63 5.14
CA ILE A 5 15.20 10.68 4.76
C ILE A 5 15.78 9.66 3.77
N ALA A 6 15.67 8.37 4.11
CA ALA A 6 16.14 7.27 3.29
C ALA A 6 14.99 6.35 2.87
N THR A 7 15.07 5.79 1.66
CA THR A 7 14.12 4.77 1.21
C THR A 7 14.75 3.87 0.14
N LEU A 8 14.18 2.68 -0.08
CA LEU A 8 14.59 1.84 -1.19
C LEU A 8 14.21 2.50 -2.51
N GLY A 9 15.08 2.43 -3.51
CA GLY A 9 14.79 2.93 -4.85
C GLY A 9 13.85 2.02 -5.63
N SER A 10 12.57 2.04 -5.26
CA SER A 10 11.48 1.36 -5.97
C SER A 10 10.10 1.96 -5.61
N HIS A 11 9.03 1.47 -6.23
CA HIS A 11 7.61 1.68 -5.86
C HIS A 11 7.13 3.14 -5.78
N SER A 12 7.46 3.86 -4.72
CA SER A 12 7.03 5.25 -4.45
C SER A 12 8.18 6.17 -4.04
N ALA A 13 9.43 5.72 -4.20
CA ALA A 13 10.63 6.44 -3.78
C ALA A 13 10.77 7.82 -4.41
N LEU A 14 10.41 8.00 -5.69
CA LEU A 14 10.49 9.31 -6.34
C LEU A 14 9.67 10.36 -5.58
N GLN A 15 8.42 10.02 -5.23
CA GLN A 15 7.54 10.91 -4.48
C GLN A 15 8.00 11.12 -3.03
N ILE A 16 8.48 10.05 -2.36
CA ILE A 16 9.01 10.13 -0.99
C ILE A 16 10.19 11.09 -0.94
N LEU A 17 11.18 10.89 -1.81
CA LEU A 17 12.41 11.68 -1.82
C LEU A 17 12.15 13.11 -2.30
N LYS A 18 11.30 13.32 -3.32
CA LYS A 18 10.89 14.67 -3.72
C LYS A 18 10.19 15.42 -2.57
N GLY A 19 9.26 14.76 -1.89
CA GLY A 19 8.56 15.32 -0.75
C GLY A 19 9.49 15.65 0.43
N ALA A 20 10.48 14.81 0.68
CA ALA A 20 11.53 15.06 1.66
C ALA A 20 12.37 16.30 1.33
N LYS A 21 12.77 16.48 0.07
CA LYS A 21 13.46 17.69 -0.39
C LYS A 21 12.60 18.95 -0.20
N ASP A 22 11.31 18.86 -0.52
CA ASP A 22 10.38 19.99 -0.39
C ASP A 22 10.19 20.45 1.07
N GLU A 23 10.46 19.57 2.03
CA GLU A 23 10.44 19.87 3.46
C GLU A 23 11.84 20.13 4.05
N GLY A 24 12.90 20.13 3.24
CA GLY A 24 14.25 20.53 3.64
C GLY A 24 15.14 19.41 4.19
N PHE A 25 14.79 18.14 3.98
CA PHE A 25 15.61 17.00 4.37
C PHE A 25 16.66 16.67 3.31
N ARG A 26 17.82 16.20 3.77
CA ARG A 26 18.75 15.46 2.90
C ARG A 26 18.15 14.11 2.55
N THR A 27 18.35 13.66 1.32
CA THR A 27 17.67 12.48 0.76
C THR A 27 18.63 11.39 0.32
N ILE A 28 18.31 10.13 0.66
CA ILE A 28 19.13 8.96 0.36
C ILE A 28 18.27 7.91 -0.37
N ALA A 29 18.66 7.56 -1.61
CA ALA A 29 18.06 6.44 -2.33
C ALA A 29 18.95 5.20 -2.22
N ILE A 30 18.36 4.06 -1.86
CA ILE A 30 19.06 2.77 -1.77
C ILE A 30 18.55 1.87 -2.88
N CYS A 31 19.27 1.74 -3.99
CA CYS A 31 18.76 1.08 -5.19
C CYS A 31 19.73 0.04 -5.72
N LYS A 32 19.20 -0.92 -6.48
CA LYS A 32 20.07 -1.79 -7.27
C LYS A 32 20.93 -0.95 -8.21
N SER A 33 22.19 -1.34 -8.40
CA SER A 33 23.15 -0.59 -9.24
C SER A 33 22.62 -0.30 -10.65
N ASP A 34 21.89 -1.27 -11.25
CA ASP A 34 21.25 -1.13 -12.56
C ASP A 34 20.02 -0.20 -12.58
N HIS A 35 19.48 0.19 -11.41
CA HIS A 35 18.34 1.10 -11.28
C HIS A 35 18.75 2.51 -10.81
N ALA A 36 20.01 2.69 -10.38
CA ALA A 36 20.51 3.96 -9.84
C ALA A 36 20.35 5.15 -10.80
N PHE A 37 20.43 4.90 -12.11
CA PHE A 37 20.28 5.93 -13.13
C PHE A 37 18.93 6.65 -13.05
N VAL A 38 17.86 5.98 -12.60
CA VAL A 38 16.53 6.57 -12.48
C VAL A 38 16.53 7.72 -11.47
N TYR A 39 17.11 7.49 -10.30
CA TYR A 39 17.17 8.48 -9.22
C TYR A 39 18.12 9.64 -9.54
N ARG A 40 19.22 9.35 -10.26
CA ARG A 40 20.11 10.39 -10.80
C ARG A 40 19.39 11.26 -11.84
N HIS A 41 18.67 10.63 -12.77
CA HIS A 41 17.96 11.32 -13.84
C HIS A 41 16.91 12.30 -13.29
N PHE A 42 16.12 11.88 -12.29
CA PHE A 42 15.11 12.74 -11.68
C PHE A 42 15.66 13.72 -10.63
N GLY A 43 16.92 13.58 -10.19
CA GLY A 43 17.55 14.51 -9.24
C GLY A 43 16.93 14.53 -7.84
N VAL A 44 16.15 13.51 -7.47
CA VAL A 44 15.40 13.48 -6.20
C VAL A 44 16.22 13.02 -5.01
N ALA A 45 17.40 12.44 -5.22
CA ALA A 45 18.28 11.93 -4.16
C ALA A 45 19.56 12.77 -4.08
N ASP A 46 19.96 13.20 -2.88
CA ASP A 46 21.25 13.86 -2.63
C ASP A 46 22.38 12.84 -2.53
N GLU A 47 22.05 11.63 -2.12
CA GLU A 47 22.96 10.49 -2.07
C GLU A 47 22.28 9.23 -2.61
N ILE A 48 23.06 8.43 -3.34
CA ILE A 48 22.61 7.13 -3.86
C ILE A 48 23.56 6.07 -3.34
N ILE A 49 23.00 5.09 -2.63
CA ILE A 49 23.71 3.90 -2.18
C ILE A 49 23.30 2.76 -3.11
N GLU A 50 24.26 2.28 -3.90
CA GLU A 50 24.04 1.18 -4.83
C GLU A 50 24.28 -0.17 -4.13
N ILE A 51 23.34 -1.11 -4.29
CA ILE A 51 23.43 -2.50 -3.80
C ILE A 51 23.35 -3.47 -4.98
N GLN A 52 23.97 -4.65 -4.90
CA GLN A 52 23.81 -5.65 -5.97
C GLN A 52 22.48 -6.40 -5.83
N SER A 53 22.05 -6.62 -4.59
CA SER A 53 20.83 -7.35 -4.25
C SER A 53 20.12 -6.74 -3.03
N TYR A 54 18.79 -6.88 -2.96
CA TYR A 54 18.04 -6.43 -1.78
C TYR A 54 18.42 -7.19 -0.49
N SER A 55 19.02 -8.37 -0.60
CA SER A 55 19.60 -9.11 0.54
C SER A 55 20.78 -8.40 1.20
N GLU A 56 21.43 -7.45 0.52
CA GLU A 56 22.48 -6.63 1.13
C GLU A 56 21.92 -5.48 1.98
N PHE A 57 20.63 -5.16 1.88
CA PHE A 57 20.04 -4.03 2.60
C PHE A 57 20.37 -4.00 4.11
N PRO A 58 20.30 -5.12 4.86
CA PRO A 58 20.64 -5.12 6.29
C PRO A 58 22.10 -4.74 6.59
N THR A 59 23.04 -4.93 5.66
CA THR A 59 24.46 -4.59 5.87
C THR A 59 24.70 -3.08 5.83
N LEU A 60 23.72 -2.30 5.37
CA LEU A 60 23.78 -0.85 5.30
C LEU A 60 23.42 -0.14 6.61
N GLU A 61 23.03 -0.87 7.66
CA GLU A 61 22.59 -0.31 8.95
C GLU A 61 23.56 0.75 9.49
N ASP A 62 24.84 0.42 9.63
CA ASP A 62 25.86 1.35 10.15
C ASP A 62 26.03 2.59 9.28
N ALA A 63 25.90 2.42 7.95
CA ALA A 63 26.00 3.53 7.00
C ALA A 63 24.81 4.49 7.13
N LEU A 64 23.61 3.96 7.34
CA LEU A 64 22.38 4.73 7.52
C LEU A 64 22.35 5.43 8.89
N LEU A 65 22.79 4.76 9.95
CA LEU A 65 22.94 5.35 11.29
C LEU A 65 23.90 6.54 11.28
N LYS A 66 25.07 6.42 10.62
CA LYS A 66 26.04 7.52 10.47
C LYS A 66 25.50 8.75 9.72
N ARG A 67 24.40 8.58 8.98
CA ARG A 67 23.74 9.65 8.20
C ARG A 67 22.50 10.21 8.89
N ASN A 68 22.24 9.80 10.14
CA ASN A 68 21.01 10.11 10.86
C ASN A 68 19.76 9.82 9.99
N ALA A 69 19.77 8.69 9.28
CA ALA A 69 18.72 8.36 8.34
C ALA A 69 17.45 7.86 9.04
N ILE A 70 16.30 8.39 8.62
CA ILE A 70 14.98 7.85 8.90
C ILE A 70 14.51 7.09 7.66
N LEU A 71 14.31 5.78 7.82
CA LEU A 71 13.86 4.88 6.77
C LEU A 71 12.35 5.01 6.57
N ILE A 72 11.94 5.32 5.35
CA ILE A 72 10.53 5.37 4.94
C ILE A 72 10.16 4.07 4.23
N PRO A 73 9.25 3.24 4.78
CA PRO A 73 8.86 1.97 4.21
C PRO A 73 7.88 2.11 3.04
N HIS A 74 7.95 1.14 2.12
CA HIS A 74 6.94 0.92 1.08
C HIS A 74 6.95 -0.55 0.64
N ALA A 75 6.06 -0.93 -0.29
CA ALA A 75 5.82 -2.34 -0.63
C ALA A 75 7.09 -3.12 -0.99
N SER A 76 8.00 -2.56 -1.80
CA SER A 76 9.23 -3.26 -2.20
C SER A 76 10.18 -3.57 -1.04
N LEU A 77 10.19 -2.76 0.04
CA LEU A 77 11.00 -3.08 1.23
C LEU A 77 10.50 -4.38 1.85
N ILE A 78 9.19 -4.50 2.02
CA ILE A 78 8.55 -5.66 2.62
C ILE A 78 8.60 -6.89 1.71
N ALA A 79 8.54 -6.68 0.39
CA ALA A 79 8.53 -7.76 -0.59
C ALA A 79 9.91 -8.36 -0.87
N TYR A 80 10.99 -7.61 -0.66
CA TYR A 80 12.34 -8.02 -1.05
C TYR A 80 13.36 -8.11 0.09
N VAL A 81 13.07 -7.51 1.25
CA VAL A 81 13.92 -7.61 2.43
C VAL A 81 13.21 -8.46 3.48
N ASP A 82 13.96 -9.32 4.17
CA ASP A 82 13.40 -10.17 5.22
C ASP A 82 12.76 -9.32 6.33
N LEU A 83 11.51 -9.63 6.66
CA LEU A 83 10.74 -8.92 7.69
C LEU A 83 11.43 -8.99 9.06
N LYS A 84 12.08 -10.12 9.39
CA LYS A 84 12.83 -10.26 10.65
C LYS A 84 14.05 -9.34 10.68
N ALA A 85 14.71 -9.17 9.54
CA ALA A 85 15.82 -8.22 9.43
C ALA A 85 15.31 -6.78 9.64
N ILE A 86 14.22 -6.38 8.99
CA ILE A 86 13.62 -5.04 9.16
C ILE A 86 13.22 -4.80 10.62
N GLU A 87 12.61 -5.78 11.29
CA GLU A 87 12.22 -5.66 12.70
C GLU A 87 13.43 -5.45 13.62
N GLY A 88 14.52 -6.17 13.38
CA GLY A 88 15.74 -6.10 14.20
C GLY A 88 16.64 -4.88 13.95
N MET A 89 16.39 -4.08 12.91
CA MET A 89 17.26 -2.95 12.54
C MET A 89 17.23 -1.81 13.56
N LYS A 90 18.37 -1.16 13.78
CA LYS A 90 18.50 0.01 14.65
C LYS A 90 18.25 1.33 13.93
N VAL A 91 18.24 1.33 12.59
CA VAL A 91 17.94 2.52 11.79
C VAL A 91 16.54 3.02 12.14
N PRO A 92 16.34 4.30 12.51
CA PRO A 92 15.01 4.87 12.71
C PRO A 92 14.07 4.55 11.55
N TYR A 93 12.89 4.03 11.85
CA TYR A 93 11.89 3.63 10.85
C TYR A 93 10.63 4.45 11.06
N TYR A 94 10.13 5.12 10.02
CA TYR A 94 8.87 5.85 10.11
C TYR A 94 7.68 4.88 9.99
N GLY A 95 6.85 4.80 11.03
CA GLY A 95 5.70 3.89 11.07
C GLY A 95 5.84 2.82 12.15
N ASN A 96 4.75 2.09 12.42
CA ASN A 96 4.77 0.98 13.36
C ASN A 96 5.31 -0.30 12.70
N ARG A 97 6.55 -0.72 12.96
CA ARG A 97 7.11 -1.96 12.34
C ARG A 97 6.26 -3.19 12.58
N LYS A 98 5.64 -3.31 13.76
CA LYS A 98 4.83 -4.48 14.13
C LYS A 98 3.56 -4.62 13.29
N ILE A 99 3.06 -3.52 12.72
CA ILE A 99 1.87 -3.54 11.86
C ILE A 99 2.14 -4.28 10.54
N LEU A 100 3.40 -4.35 10.10
CA LEU A 100 3.79 -5.06 8.87
C LEU A 100 3.46 -6.54 8.94
N PHE A 101 3.54 -7.16 10.13
CA PHE A 101 3.16 -8.55 10.34
C PHE A 101 1.65 -8.80 10.27
N TRP A 102 0.85 -7.76 10.50
CA TRP A 102 -0.60 -7.82 10.31
C TRP A 102 -0.96 -7.64 8.84
N GLU A 103 -0.22 -6.78 8.13
CA GLU A 103 -0.38 -6.57 6.70
C GLU A 103 0.12 -7.75 5.86
N SER A 104 1.23 -8.40 6.22
CA SER A 104 1.81 -9.47 5.39
C SER A 104 1.00 -10.77 5.39
N ASP A 105 0.08 -10.92 6.35
CA ASP A 105 -0.68 -12.14 6.58
C ASP A 105 -2.18 -11.91 6.31
N ARG A 106 -2.75 -12.72 5.42
CA ARG A 106 -4.15 -12.55 4.95
C ARG A 106 -5.18 -12.81 6.05
N GLU A 107 -4.92 -13.75 6.94
CA GLU A 107 -5.81 -14.08 8.05
C GLU A 107 -5.82 -12.94 9.07
N ARG A 108 -4.63 -12.42 9.39
CA ARG A 108 -4.48 -11.24 10.27
C ARG A 108 -5.12 -9.98 9.69
N GLN A 109 -4.93 -9.70 8.41
CA GLN A 109 -5.64 -8.61 7.74
C GLN A 109 -7.16 -8.77 7.89
N ARG A 110 -7.68 -9.99 7.65
CA ARG A 110 -9.11 -10.25 7.76
C ARG A 110 -9.61 -9.99 9.19
N ILE A 111 -8.94 -10.54 10.20
CA ILE A 111 -9.28 -10.30 11.62
C ILE A 111 -9.30 -8.80 11.93
N TRP A 112 -8.30 -8.04 11.46
CA TRP A 112 -8.24 -6.61 11.68
C TRP A 112 -9.42 -5.86 11.04
N LEU A 113 -9.71 -6.14 9.76
CA LEU A 113 -10.78 -5.47 9.02
C LEU A 113 -12.19 -5.85 9.53
N GLU A 114 -12.39 -7.11 9.93
CA GLU A 114 -13.63 -7.55 10.58
C GLU A 114 -13.80 -6.86 11.95
N LYS A 115 -12.73 -6.74 12.73
CA LYS A 115 -12.75 -6.02 14.01
C LYS A 115 -13.00 -4.52 13.83
N ALA A 116 -12.57 -3.94 12.71
CA ALA A 116 -12.92 -2.58 12.31
C ALA A 116 -14.38 -2.44 11.83
N GLY A 117 -15.16 -3.53 11.79
CA GLY A 117 -16.56 -3.50 11.38
C GLY A 117 -16.76 -3.15 9.91
N LEU A 118 -15.78 -3.45 9.06
CA LEU A 118 -15.84 -3.20 7.63
C LEU A 118 -16.60 -4.31 6.91
N ASN A 119 -17.18 -3.98 5.75
CA ASN A 119 -17.75 -5.00 4.87
C ASN A 119 -16.63 -5.68 4.10
N LEU A 120 -16.49 -6.99 4.23
CA LEU A 120 -15.53 -7.80 3.50
C LEU A 120 -16.26 -8.76 2.56
N PRO A 121 -15.66 -9.13 1.41
CA PRO A 121 -16.18 -10.23 0.61
C PRO A 121 -16.20 -11.53 1.43
N LYS A 122 -17.25 -12.34 1.24
CA LYS A 122 -17.37 -13.66 1.89
C LYS A 122 -16.19 -14.56 1.51
N VAL A 123 -15.65 -15.29 2.49
CA VAL A 123 -14.69 -16.37 2.24
C VAL A 123 -15.45 -17.70 2.28
N PHE A 124 -15.18 -18.56 1.31
CA PHE A 124 -15.74 -19.91 1.26
C PHE A 124 -14.69 -20.88 1.80
N ASN A 125 -15.08 -21.68 2.79
CA ASN A 125 -14.17 -22.64 3.43
C ASN A 125 -14.02 -23.92 2.59
N ASP A 126 -15.08 -24.27 1.84
CA ASP A 126 -15.10 -25.43 0.96
C ASP A 126 -15.59 -25.05 -0.45
N PRO A 127 -15.01 -25.60 -1.53
CA PRO A 127 -15.47 -25.35 -2.90
C PRO A 127 -16.95 -25.67 -3.16
N SER A 128 -17.56 -26.57 -2.39
CA SER A 128 -18.99 -26.90 -2.49
C SER A 128 -19.90 -25.77 -2.00
N GLU A 129 -19.38 -24.82 -1.22
CA GLU A 129 -20.13 -23.64 -0.74
C GLU A 129 -20.26 -22.54 -1.81
N ILE A 130 -19.59 -22.69 -2.96
CA ILE A 130 -19.60 -21.70 -4.04
C ILE A 130 -21.01 -21.62 -4.65
N ASP A 131 -21.75 -20.58 -4.27
CA ASP A 131 -23.12 -20.28 -4.70
C ASP A 131 -23.21 -19.05 -5.64
N ARG A 132 -22.07 -18.38 -5.91
CA ARG A 132 -21.97 -17.14 -6.69
C ARG A 132 -20.56 -16.97 -7.30
N PRO A 133 -20.30 -15.96 -8.14
CA PRO A 133 -18.96 -15.67 -8.63
C PRO A 133 -17.95 -15.53 -7.49
N ALA A 134 -16.81 -16.19 -7.64
CA ALA A 134 -15.72 -16.19 -6.67
C ALA A 134 -14.38 -16.05 -7.40
N ILE A 135 -13.42 -15.41 -6.73
CA ILE A 135 -12.02 -15.34 -7.11
C ILE A 135 -11.21 -16.30 -6.24
N VAL A 136 -10.39 -17.11 -6.88
CA VAL A 136 -9.44 -17.99 -6.21
C VAL A 136 -8.08 -17.31 -6.16
N LYS A 137 -7.59 -17.07 -4.95
CA LYS A 137 -6.31 -16.42 -4.67
C LYS A 137 -5.29 -17.43 -4.17
N PHE A 138 -4.03 -17.23 -4.52
CA PHE A 138 -2.92 -18.06 -4.06
C PHE A 138 -1.98 -17.30 -3.12
N PRO A 139 -1.39 -17.97 -2.11
CA PRO A 139 -0.30 -17.41 -1.31
C PRO A 139 0.89 -17.00 -2.20
N GLY A 140 1.54 -15.88 -1.87
CA GLY A 140 2.75 -15.44 -2.56
C GLY A 140 2.58 -14.92 -4.00
N ALA A 141 1.36 -14.85 -4.54
CA ALA A 141 1.09 -14.25 -5.84
C ALA A 141 1.42 -12.74 -5.82
N LYS A 142 2.62 -12.39 -6.31
CA LYS A 142 3.13 -11.01 -6.41
C LYS A 142 2.26 -10.20 -7.39
N GLY A 143 1.25 -9.50 -6.88
CA GLY A 143 0.33 -8.70 -7.70
C GLY A 143 -0.69 -9.53 -8.49
N GLY A 144 -1.34 -10.49 -7.82
CA GLY A 144 -2.51 -11.20 -8.38
C GLY A 144 -2.20 -12.19 -9.51
N GLN A 145 -0.94 -12.55 -9.70
CA GLN A 145 -0.53 -13.54 -10.70
C GLN A 145 -1.12 -14.93 -10.38
N GLY A 146 -1.79 -15.52 -11.36
CA GLY A 146 -2.39 -16.86 -11.25
C GLY A 146 -3.84 -16.86 -10.75
N TYR A 147 -4.40 -15.75 -10.28
CA TYR A 147 -5.78 -15.72 -9.81
C TYR A 147 -6.75 -16.07 -10.95
N PHE A 148 -7.83 -16.76 -10.60
CA PHE A 148 -8.86 -17.12 -11.57
C PHE A 148 -10.26 -17.02 -10.98
N LEU A 149 -11.23 -16.75 -11.84
CA LEU A 149 -12.64 -16.66 -11.48
C LEU A 149 -13.35 -18.00 -11.69
N VAL A 150 -14.31 -18.28 -10.82
CA VAL A 150 -15.19 -19.45 -10.86
C VAL A 150 -16.61 -19.05 -10.47
N LYS A 151 -17.61 -19.79 -10.93
CA LYS A 151 -19.01 -19.62 -10.50
C LYS A 151 -19.65 -20.86 -9.87
N SER A 152 -18.88 -21.93 -9.71
CA SER A 152 -19.35 -23.20 -9.15
C SER A 152 -18.19 -24.10 -8.74
N GLU A 153 -18.46 -25.06 -7.85
CA GLU A 153 -17.52 -26.11 -7.47
C GLU A 153 -16.95 -26.87 -8.68
N ARG A 154 -17.80 -27.22 -9.66
CA ARG A 154 -17.38 -27.95 -10.87
C ARG A 154 -16.32 -27.18 -11.65
N GLU A 155 -16.50 -25.87 -11.80
CA GLU A 155 -15.53 -25.03 -12.49
C GLU A 155 -14.23 -24.88 -11.70
N PHE A 156 -14.35 -24.73 -10.37
CA PHE A 156 -13.21 -24.72 -9.46
C PHE A 156 -12.36 -25.98 -9.63
N ARG A 157 -12.97 -27.16 -9.50
CA ARG A 157 -12.28 -28.46 -9.63
C ARG A 157 -11.59 -28.63 -10.99
N ARG A 158 -12.15 -28.06 -12.06
CA ARG A 158 -11.55 -28.07 -13.40
C ARG A 158 -10.32 -27.16 -13.52
N LYS A 159 -10.30 -26.01 -12.83
CA LYS A 159 -9.25 -24.99 -12.96
C LYS A 159 -8.11 -25.12 -11.93
N ILE A 160 -8.40 -25.60 -10.71
CA ILE A 160 -7.43 -25.61 -9.59
C ILE A 160 -6.21 -26.53 -9.84
N GLY A 161 -6.38 -27.57 -10.65
CA GLY A 161 -5.32 -28.54 -10.93
C GLY A 161 -4.84 -29.25 -9.66
N LYS A 162 -3.53 -29.21 -9.38
CA LYS A 162 -2.91 -29.86 -8.21
C LYS A 162 -2.59 -28.90 -7.06
N ILE A 163 -3.00 -27.63 -7.15
CA ILE A 163 -2.68 -26.61 -6.14
C ILE A 163 -3.52 -26.86 -4.89
N LYS A 164 -2.86 -26.97 -3.74
CA LYS A 164 -3.51 -27.29 -2.45
C LYS A 164 -3.76 -26.08 -1.56
N GLU A 165 -2.98 -25.02 -1.74
CA GLU A 165 -3.09 -23.80 -0.93
C GLU A 165 -3.76 -22.70 -1.75
N TYR A 166 -4.95 -22.29 -1.31
CA TYR A 166 -5.73 -21.25 -1.95
C TYR A 166 -6.72 -20.63 -0.96
N VAL A 167 -7.22 -19.45 -1.32
CA VAL A 167 -8.35 -18.80 -0.66
C VAL A 167 -9.44 -18.58 -1.70
N ILE A 168 -10.65 -19.02 -1.40
CA ILE A 168 -11.83 -18.79 -2.25
C ILE A 168 -12.60 -17.61 -1.63
N GLN A 169 -12.72 -16.52 -2.38
CA GLN A 169 -13.36 -15.31 -1.93
C GLN A 169 -14.45 -14.89 -2.92
N GLU A 170 -15.58 -14.38 -2.42
CA GLU A 170 -16.63 -13.79 -3.22
C GLU A 170 -16.07 -12.72 -4.16
N TYR A 171 -16.44 -12.80 -5.43
CA TYR A 171 -16.07 -11.80 -6.42
C TYR A 171 -17.12 -10.69 -6.44
N ILE A 172 -16.77 -9.57 -5.82
CA ILE A 172 -17.64 -8.39 -5.76
C ILE A 172 -17.59 -7.67 -7.11
N VAL A 173 -18.76 -7.56 -7.76
CA VAL A 173 -18.90 -6.83 -9.02
C VAL A 173 -19.13 -5.34 -8.71
N GLY A 174 -18.14 -4.51 -9.02
CA GLY A 174 -18.18 -3.08 -8.82
C GLY A 174 -16.93 -2.39 -9.36
N ILE A 175 -16.72 -1.14 -8.97
CA ILE A 175 -15.55 -0.35 -9.38
C ILE A 175 -14.46 -0.43 -8.31
N PRO A 176 -13.23 -0.89 -8.65
CA PRO A 176 -12.10 -0.84 -7.73
C PRO A 176 -11.76 0.61 -7.37
N VAL A 177 -11.68 0.90 -6.08
CA VAL A 177 -11.31 2.19 -5.52
C VAL A 177 -10.32 1.96 -4.39
N TYR A 178 -9.16 2.59 -4.50
CA TYR A 178 -8.08 2.53 -3.53
C TYR A 178 -8.04 3.85 -2.80
N ILE A 179 -8.33 3.82 -1.50
CA ILE A 179 -8.47 5.03 -0.70
C ILE A 179 -7.16 5.29 0.04
N HIS A 180 -6.53 6.43 -0.21
CA HIS A 180 -5.26 6.80 0.43
C HIS A 180 -5.53 7.66 1.65
N TYR A 181 -5.17 7.16 2.81
CA TYR A 181 -5.27 7.87 4.08
C TYR A 181 -3.89 8.24 4.60
N PHE A 182 -3.86 9.20 5.52
CA PHE A 182 -2.72 9.48 6.37
C PHE A 182 -3.22 9.76 7.79
N TYR A 183 -2.76 8.99 8.78
CA TYR A 183 -3.06 9.28 10.18
C TYR A 183 -1.86 9.95 10.87
N SER A 184 -2.03 11.20 11.26
CA SER A 184 -1.02 11.98 11.97
C SER A 184 -1.08 11.68 13.47
N VAL A 185 0.02 11.21 14.03
CA VAL A 185 0.17 11.08 15.50
C VAL A 185 0.40 12.45 16.12
N ILE A 186 1.16 13.30 15.43
CA ILE A 186 1.53 14.62 15.93
C ILE A 186 0.29 15.51 16.06
N ARG A 187 -0.61 15.45 15.07
CA ARG A 187 -1.86 16.22 15.04
C ARG A 187 -3.08 15.45 15.56
N ASN A 188 -2.95 14.14 15.81
CA ASN A 188 -4.04 13.23 16.16
C ASN A 188 -5.23 13.36 15.18
N GLU A 189 -4.95 13.26 13.89
CA GLU A 189 -5.94 13.52 12.82
C GLU A 189 -5.80 12.51 11.68
N LEU A 190 -6.95 12.02 11.19
CA LEU A 190 -7.06 11.29 9.92
C LEU A 190 -7.22 12.27 8.75
N GLU A 191 -6.35 12.16 7.77
CA GLU A 191 -6.38 12.93 6.53
C GLU A 191 -6.68 12.01 5.33
N LEU A 192 -7.51 12.50 4.40
CA LEU A 192 -7.74 11.86 3.11
C LEU A 192 -6.75 12.43 2.08
N MET A 193 -5.84 11.58 1.59
CA MET A 193 -4.80 11.96 0.64
C MET A 193 -5.23 11.82 -0.81
N GLY A 194 -6.25 11.01 -1.12
CA GLY A 194 -6.80 10.86 -2.46
C GLY A 194 -7.33 9.46 -2.74
N PHE A 195 -7.65 9.24 -4.01
CA PHE A 195 -8.10 7.94 -4.50
C PHE A 195 -7.42 7.59 -5.82
N ASP A 196 -7.12 6.32 -6.01
CA ASP A 196 -6.76 5.80 -7.33
C ASP A 196 -7.58 4.56 -7.69
N ARG A 197 -7.47 4.19 -8.96
CA ARG A 197 -7.81 2.86 -9.46
C ARG A 197 -6.54 2.25 -10.04
N ARG A 198 -6.11 1.12 -9.50
CA ARG A 198 -5.02 0.34 -10.10
C ARG A 198 -5.34 -0.01 -11.55
N TYR A 199 -4.33 0.11 -12.40
CA TYR A 199 -4.39 -0.30 -13.79
C TYR A 199 -3.65 -1.61 -13.96
N GLU A 200 -4.38 -2.65 -14.36
CA GLU A 200 -3.95 -4.04 -14.23
C GLU A 200 -3.95 -4.76 -15.59
N SER A 201 -2.83 -5.40 -15.90
CA SER A 201 -2.64 -6.19 -17.11
C SER A 201 -2.83 -7.69 -16.82
N ASN A 202 -3.61 -8.43 -17.60
CA ASN A 202 -4.36 -8.04 -18.80
C ASN A 202 -5.84 -7.75 -18.52
N VAL A 203 -6.32 -7.84 -17.28
CA VAL A 203 -7.75 -7.73 -16.93
C VAL A 203 -8.40 -6.46 -17.47
N ASP A 204 -7.73 -5.31 -17.41
CA ASP A 204 -8.25 -4.04 -17.92
C ASP A 204 -8.17 -3.93 -19.46
N GLY A 205 -7.38 -4.78 -20.10
CA GLY A 205 -7.24 -4.84 -21.55
C GLY A 205 -8.31 -5.70 -22.24
N ILE A 206 -8.86 -6.70 -21.55
CA ILE A 206 -9.78 -7.69 -22.14
C ILE A 206 -11.05 -7.05 -22.70
N GLY A 207 -11.54 -5.97 -22.08
CA GLY A 207 -12.71 -5.24 -22.58
C GLY A 207 -12.55 -4.65 -23.98
N ARG A 208 -11.31 -4.54 -24.48
CA ARG A 208 -11.00 -4.07 -25.85
C ARG A 208 -11.08 -5.18 -26.90
N ILE A 209 -11.21 -6.43 -26.48
CA ILE A 209 -11.26 -7.61 -27.36
C ILE A 209 -12.74 -7.98 -27.56
N PRO A 210 -13.23 -8.16 -28.80
CA PRO A 210 -14.60 -8.62 -29.05
C PRO A 210 -14.94 -9.93 -28.30
N PRO A 211 -16.16 -10.10 -27.75
CA PRO A 211 -16.50 -11.26 -26.90
C PRO A 211 -16.24 -12.63 -27.52
N ASN A 212 -16.39 -12.77 -28.84
CA ASN A 212 -16.13 -14.02 -29.57
C ASN A 212 -14.65 -14.44 -29.58
N LEU A 213 -13.72 -13.52 -29.28
CA LEU A 213 -12.28 -13.77 -29.22
C LEU A 213 -11.74 -13.94 -27.78
N GLN A 214 -12.62 -13.90 -26.76
CA GLN A 214 -12.18 -13.93 -25.35
C GLN A 214 -12.11 -15.35 -24.75
N ARG A 215 -12.56 -16.39 -25.47
CA ARG A 215 -12.94 -17.70 -24.89
C ARG A 215 -11.82 -18.46 -24.16
N ASP A 216 -10.55 -18.17 -24.48
CA ASP A 216 -9.38 -18.87 -23.93
C ASP A 216 -8.34 -17.92 -23.29
N LEU A 217 -8.72 -16.66 -23.05
CA LEU A 217 -7.80 -15.69 -22.44
C LEU A 217 -7.57 -16.01 -20.96
N LYS A 218 -6.29 -16.10 -20.59
CA LYS A 218 -5.88 -16.18 -19.18
C LYS A 218 -5.87 -14.77 -18.60
N VAL A 219 -6.78 -14.51 -17.66
CA VAL A 219 -6.86 -13.23 -16.94
C VAL A 219 -5.72 -13.12 -15.93
N THR A 220 -5.04 -11.99 -15.91
CA THR A 220 -4.04 -11.63 -14.90
C THR A 220 -4.33 -10.24 -14.33
N TYR A 221 -3.87 -10.00 -13.10
CA TYR A 221 -4.08 -8.76 -12.35
C TYR A 221 -2.75 -8.03 -12.07
N THR A 222 -1.77 -8.18 -12.97
CA THR A 222 -0.45 -7.59 -12.80
C THR A 222 -0.54 -6.08 -12.88
N ILE A 223 -0.19 -5.40 -11.79
CA ILE A 223 -0.26 -3.94 -11.69
C ILE A 223 0.77 -3.31 -12.63
N VAL A 224 0.31 -2.47 -13.56
CA VAL A 224 1.17 -1.73 -14.51
C VAL A 224 1.15 -0.22 -14.30
N GLY A 225 0.13 0.30 -13.63
CA GLY A 225 -0.03 1.73 -13.38
C GLY A 225 -1.20 2.03 -12.46
N ASN A 226 -1.58 3.31 -12.38
CA ASN A 226 -2.69 3.78 -11.56
C ASN A 226 -3.37 4.96 -12.26
N PHE A 227 -4.70 5.07 -12.16
CA PHE A 227 -5.47 6.22 -12.61
C PHE A 227 -5.93 7.04 -11.40
N PRO A 228 -5.83 8.38 -11.43
CA PRO A 228 -6.48 9.21 -10.43
C PRO A 228 -8.00 9.08 -10.57
N LEU A 229 -8.73 9.09 -9.46
CA LEU A 229 -10.17 9.21 -9.45
C LEU A 229 -10.66 10.07 -8.29
N MET A 230 -11.89 10.56 -8.42
CA MET A 230 -12.59 11.29 -7.38
C MET A 230 -13.91 10.57 -7.11
N LEU A 231 -14.23 10.39 -5.84
CA LEU A 231 -15.49 9.78 -5.45
C LEU A 231 -16.62 10.79 -5.51
N ARG A 232 -17.84 10.27 -5.68
CA ARG A 232 -19.05 11.03 -5.37
C ARG A 232 -18.95 11.53 -3.93
N GLU A 233 -19.09 12.83 -3.74
CA GLU A 233 -18.82 13.49 -2.44
C GLU A 233 -19.66 12.91 -1.29
N SER A 234 -20.90 12.50 -1.57
CA SER A 234 -21.76 11.86 -0.57
C SER A 234 -21.25 10.52 -0.02
N LEU A 235 -20.18 9.95 -0.60
CA LEU A 235 -19.51 8.74 -0.09
C LEU A 235 -18.41 9.06 0.92
N LEU A 236 -17.94 10.31 0.99
CA LEU A 236 -16.85 10.70 1.88
C LEU A 236 -17.15 10.46 3.38
N PRO A 237 -18.37 10.63 3.89
CA PRO A 237 -18.66 10.29 5.29
C PRO A 237 -18.34 8.82 5.63
N GLU A 238 -18.67 7.88 4.73
CA GLU A 238 -18.35 6.47 4.92
C GLU A 238 -16.84 6.21 4.79
N VAL A 239 -16.17 6.88 3.86
CA VAL A 239 -14.70 6.85 3.73
C VAL A 239 -14.01 7.23 5.04
N PHE A 240 -14.38 8.36 5.65
CA PHE A 240 -13.78 8.77 6.93
C PHE A 240 -14.11 7.78 8.06
N LYS A 241 -15.36 7.32 8.14
CA LYS A 241 -15.77 6.32 9.14
C LYS A 241 -14.95 5.02 9.02
N MET A 242 -14.73 4.52 7.80
CA MET A 242 -13.91 3.34 7.56
C MET A 242 -12.46 3.53 8.01
N GLY A 243 -11.85 4.68 7.69
CA GLY A 243 -10.49 5.01 8.11
C GLY A 243 -10.35 5.08 9.63
N GLU A 244 -11.25 5.79 10.31
CA GLU A 244 -11.28 5.91 11.78
C GLU A 244 -11.45 4.55 12.47
N SER A 245 -12.38 3.72 11.97
CA SER A 245 -12.59 2.37 12.49
C SER A 245 -11.33 1.50 12.40
N VAL A 246 -10.60 1.61 11.30
CA VAL A 246 -9.35 0.86 11.08
C VAL A 246 -8.26 1.33 12.04
N ILE A 247 -8.10 2.63 12.23
CA ILE A 247 -7.16 3.22 13.18
C ILE A 247 -7.49 2.75 14.59
N LYS A 248 -8.77 2.81 15.00
CA LYS A 248 -9.20 2.35 16.32
C LYS A 248 -8.90 0.85 16.51
N ALA A 249 -9.32 0.00 15.57
CA ALA A 249 -9.08 -1.44 15.65
C ALA A 249 -7.58 -1.78 15.69
N SER A 250 -6.75 -1.02 14.95
CA SER A 250 -5.30 -1.22 14.90
C SER A 250 -4.62 -1.05 16.28
N LYS A 251 -5.10 -0.09 17.09
CA LYS A 251 -4.58 0.18 18.44
C LYS A 251 -4.77 -1.01 19.37
N GLU A 252 -5.85 -1.76 19.17
CA GLU A 252 -6.18 -2.93 20.00
C GLU A 252 -5.43 -4.20 19.59
N ILE A 253 -5.08 -4.35 18.32
CA ILE A 253 -4.37 -5.53 17.80
C ILE A 253 -2.84 -5.36 17.82
N CYS A 254 -2.36 -4.11 17.75
CA CYS A 254 -0.94 -3.79 17.62
C CYS A 254 -0.65 -2.35 18.06
N SER A 255 -0.41 -2.13 19.36
CA SER A 255 -0.05 -0.81 19.90
C SER A 255 1.25 -0.24 19.28
N PRO A 256 1.34 1.06 18.96
CA PRO A 256 0.35 2.14 19.17
C PRO A 256 -0.74 2.25 18.10
N GLY A 257 -0.89 1.24 17.24
CA GLY A 257 -1.79 1.21 16.09
C GLY A 257 -1.06 1.51 14.78
N ILE A 258 -1.85 1.67 13.72
CA ILE A 258 -1.39 2.21 12.45
C ILE A 258 -1.26 3.73 12.55
N TYR A 259 -0.23 4.27 11.91
CA TYR A 259 -0.07 5.70 11.69
C TYR A 259 0.75 5.96 10.43
N GLY A 260 0.76 7.22 10.00
CA GLY A 260 1.28 7.60 8.70
C GLY A 260 0.37 7.13 7.56
N PRO A 261 0.93 6.87 6.37
CA PRO A 261 0.14 6.53 5.19
C PRO A 261 -0.41 5.11 5.26
N PHE A 262 -1.66 4.93 4.87
CA PHE A 262 -2.26 3.61 4.67
C PHE A 262 -3.33 3.64 3.59
N CYS A 263 -3.70 2.47 3.08
CA CYS A 263 -4.68 2.34 2.00
C CYS A 263 -5.68 1.23 2.29
N LEU A 264 -6.96 1.54 2.10
CA LEU A 264 -8.00 0.52 1.99
C LEU A 264 -8.24 0.21 0.52
N GLU A 265 -8.07 -1.06 0.16
CA GLU A 265 -8.29 -1.55 -1.20
C GLU A 265 -9.73 -2.05 -1.28
N THR A 266 -10.56 -1.37 -2.06
CA THR A 266 -12.01 -1.54 -2.02
C THR A 266 -12.63 -1.76 -3.40
N VAL A 267 -13.82 -2.33 -3.41
CA VAL A 267 -14.73 -2.31 -4.55
C VAL A 267 -16.00 -1.58 -4.13
N VAL A 268 -16.46 -0.64 -4.96
CA VAL A 268 -17.73 0.08 -4.76
C VAL A 268 -18.80 -0.51 -5.67
N THR A 269 -19.87 -1.02 -5.08
CA THR A 269 -20.99 -1.66 -5.79
C THR A 269 -22.00 -0.64 -6.32
N PRO A 270 -22.93 -1.04 -7.21
CA PRO A 270 -23.97 -0.14 -7.72
C PRO A 270 -24.88 0.47 -6.64
N ASP A 271 -25.07 -0.22 -5.51
CA ASP A 271 -25.80 0.28 -4.34
C ASP A 271 -24.93 1.12 -3.38
N LEU A 272 -23.76 1.58 -3.86
CA LEU A 272 -22.84 2.48 -3.17
C LEU A 272 -22.23 1.89 -1.88
N LYS A 273 -22.12 0.57 -1.78
CA LYS A 273 -21.44 -0.09 -0.67
C LYS A 273 -19.97 -0.31 -0.98
N PHE A 274 -19.12 -0.01 0.00
CA PHE A 274 -17.71 -0.37 -0.04
C PHE A 274 -17.55 -1.80 0.46
N TYR A 275 -16.83 -2.61 -0.30
CA TYR A 275 -16.29 -3.90 0.13
C TYR A 275 -14.78 -3.81 0.17
N VAL A 276 -14.18 -3.98 1.35
CA VAL A 276 -12.73 -3.92 1.56
C VAL A 276 -12.18 -5.33 1.40
N PHE A 277 -11.26 -5.52 0.46
CA PHE A 277 -10.65 -6.83 0.24
C PHE A 277 -9.26 -6.95 0.88
N GLU A 278 -8.50 -5.86 0.94
CA GLU A 278 -7.15 -5.82 1.51
C GLU A 278 -6.86 -4.44 2.14
N ILE A 279 -5.90 -4.41 3.06
CA ILE A 279 -5.34 -3.18 3.64
C ILE A 279 -3.83 -3.16 3.41
N SER A 280 -3.34 -2.02 2.93
CA SER A 280 -1.91 -1.72 2.90
C SER A 280 -1.58 -0.74 4.02
N ALA A 281 -0.78 -1.16 4.99
CA ALA A 281 -0.44 -0.39 6.20
C ALA A 281 0.75 0.57 5.99
N ARG A 282 0.87 1.08 4.76
CA ARG A 282 2.00 1.85 4.24
C ARG A 282 1.53 2.76 3.10
N ILE A 283 2.44 3.57 2.58
CA ILE A 283 2.26 4.23 1.28
C ILE A 283 2.12 3.20 0.15
N VAL A 284 1.17 3.43 -0.76
CA VAL A 284 0.90 2.61 -1.96
C VAL A 284 1.29 3.33 -3.26
N ALA A 285 1.57 2.57 -4.32
CA ALA A 285 1.94 3.11 -5.63
C ALA A 285 0.89 4.07 -6.22
N GLY A 286 -0.39 3.87 -5.87
CA GLY A 286 -1.50 4.73 -6.24
C GLY A 286 -1.27 6.21 -5.91
N THR A 287 -0.58 6.51 -4.81
CA THR A 287 -0.26 7.89 -4.40
C THR A 287 0.62 8.62 -5.42
N ASN A 288 1.35 7.91 -6.31
CA ASN A 288 2.22 8.51 -7.30
C ASN A 288 1.47 9.35 -8.35
N VAL A 289 0.18 9.11 -8.56
CA VAL A 289 -0.65 9.95 -9.47
C VAL A 289 -0.82 11.37 -8.94
N PHE A 290 -0.56 11.58 -7.64
CA PHE A 290 -0.67 12.86 -6.93
C PHE A 290 0.69 13.36 -6.43
N MET A 291 1.75 13.15 -7.22
CA MET A 291 3.11 13.61 -6.87
C MET A 291 3.18 15.15 -6.71
N GLU A 292 2.34 15.89 -7.44
CA GLU A 292 2.08 17.30 -7.18
C GLU A 292 1.08 17.46 -6.02
N THR A 293 -0.19 17.09 -6.24
CA THR A 293 -1.23 17.06 -5.19
C THR A 293 -2.51 16.36 -5.64
N SER A 294 -3.37 15.98 -4.70
CA SER A 294 -4.77 15.63 -4.96
C SER A 294 -5.69 16.79 -4.58
N PRO A 295 -6.94 16.86 -5.09
CA PRO A 295 -7.87 17.90 -4.68
C PRO A 295 -8.10 17.94 -3.16
N TYR A 296 -8.19 16.77 -2.52
CA TYR A 296 -8.42 16.66 -1.07
C TYR A 296 -7.22 17.19 -0.27
N ALA A 297 -6.01 16.82 -0.66
CA ALA A 297 -4.79 17.27 0.00
C ALA A 297 -4.58 18.78 -0.21
N LEU A 298 -4.88 19.31 -1.40
CA LEU A 298 -4.80 20.74 -1.69
C LEU A 298 -5.78 21.54 -0.83
N ILE A 299 -7.04 21.10 -0.70
CA ILE A 299 -8.04 21.77 0.15
C ILE A 299 -7.61 21.78 1.61
N LYS A 300 -7.11 20.65 2.13
CA LYS A 300 -6.69 20.51 3.53
C LYS A 300 -5.46 21.36 3.87
N HIS A 301 -4.46 21.39 2.98
CA HIS A 301 -3.15 21.99 3.26
C HIS A 301 -2.96 23.39 2.65
N GLY A 302 -3.83 23.81 1.72
CA GLY A 302 -3.72 25.10 1.02
C GLY A 302 -2.52 25.20 0.07
N LYS A 303 -1.77 24.12 -0.13
CA LYS A 303 -0.57 24.04 -0.98
C LYS A 303 -0.41 22.63 -1.54
N PRO A 304 0.36 22.43 -2.63
CA PRO A 304 0.61 21.10 -3.17
C PRO A 304 1.18 20.15 -2.12
N MET A 305 0.46 19.05 -1.88
CA MET A 305 0.80 18.06 -0.88
C MET A 305 0.60 16.65 -1.45
N SER A 306 1.72 15.95 -1.65
CA SER A 306 1.74 14.52 -1.96
C SER A 306 1.83 13.71 -0.67
N THR A 307 1.56 12.40 -0.73
CA THR A 307 1.74 11.52 0.45
C THR A 307 3.20 11.45 0.89
N GLY A 308 4.14 11.45 -0.06
CA GLY A 308 5.57 11.51 0.23
C GLY A 308 5.96 12.80 0.97
N ARG A 309 5.44 13.94 0.54
CA ARG A 309 5.64 15.23 1.22
C ARG A 309 4.96 15.25 2.60
N ARG A 310 3.77 14.66 2.73
CA ARG A 310 3.04 14.59 4.01
C ARG A 310 3.77 13.78 5.07
N ILE A 311 4.46 12.70 4.67
CA ILE A 311 5.37 11.93 5.54
C ILE A 311 6.50 12.83 6.04
N ALA A 312 7.19 13.54 5.13
CA ALA A 312 8.29 14.42 5.49
C ALA A 312 7.83 15.58 6.40
N LEU A 313 6.64 16.12 6.14
CA LEU A 313 6.02 17.15 7.00
C LEU A 313 5.76 16.63 8.42
N GLU A 314 5.24 15.41 8.56
CA GLU A 314 5.03 14.79 9.89
C GLU A 314 6.35 14.67 10.65
N ILE A 315 7.41 14.22 9.97
CA ILE A 315 8.73 14.07 10.57
C ILE A 315 9.29 15.44 10.99
N ARG A 316 9.15 16.46 10.15
CA ARG A 316 9.58 17.82 10.50
C ARG A 316 8.83 18.33 11.73
N GLU A 317 7.51 18.24 11.74
CA GLU A 317 6.69 18.70 12.86
C GLU A 317 7.02 17.94 14.15
N ALA A 318 7.29 16.65 14.06
CA ALA A 318 7.72 15.85 15.19
C ALA A 318 9.10 16.28 15.73
N ILE A 319 10.04 16.65 14.85
CA ILE A 319 11.35 17.20 15.26
C ILE A 319 11.18 18.56 15.92
N GLU A 320 10.42 19.47 15.30
CA GLU A 320 10.16 20.83 15.81
C GLU A 320 9.47 20.82 17.19
N GLN A 321 8.71 19.77 17.49
CA GLN A 321 8.00 19.60 18.75
C GLN A 321 8.72 18.67 19.76
N ASP A 322 9.91 18.15 19.45
CA ASP A 322 10.64 17.15 20.27
C ASP A 322 9.83 15.85 20.52
N ARG A 323 9.00 15.46 19.55
CA ARG A 323 8.11 14.29 19.57
C ARG A 323 8.49 13.21 18.56
N LEU A 324 9.67 13.29 17.97
CA LEU A 324 10.13 12.37 16.92
C LEU A 324 10.04 10.89 17.34
N LYS A 325 10.29 10.56 18.61
CA LYS A 325 10.20 9.18 19.13
C LYS A 325 8.80 8.57 19.02
N GLU A 326 7.74 9.37 18.93
CA GLU A 326 6.35 8.87 18.84
C GLU A 326 6.00 8.27 17.46
N ILE A 327 6.75 8.66 16.42
CA ILE A 327 6.51 8.25 15.02
C ILE A 327 7.61 7.34 14.46
N LEU A 328 8.55 6.95 15.31
CA LEU A 328 9.64 6.03 14.96
C LEU A 328 9.40 4.67 15.63
N GLY A 329 9.28 3.61 14.81
CA GLY A 329 9.01 2.26 15.27
C GLY A 329 10.15 1.28 15.10
#